data_AF-A0A0E0EIK2-F1
#
_entry.id   AF-A0A0E0EIK2-F1
#
_cell.length_a   1.000
_cell.length_b   1.000
_cell.length_c   1.000
_cell.angle_alpha   90.00
_cell.angle_beta   90.00
_cell.angle_gamma   90.00
#
_symmetry.space_group_name_H-M   'P 1'
#
loop_
_entity.id
_entity.type
_entity.pdbx_description
1 polymer ?
#
loop_
_entity_poly.entity_id
_entity_poly.type
_entity_poly.pdbx_seq_one_letter_code
_entity_poly.pdbx_strand_id
1 'polypeptide(L)'
;MLEAFKAGGDFHSRTAMNMYQHVRDAVEEKKVLLEWYPQPGQDKPPVPLLKDAFGAERRKAKMLNFSIAYGKTAVGLSQDWNVEVREARDTLKIWHRDRKEVSAWQKKQKALALKKCEVYTLLGRSRQFPNMTHAGPGQKGHVERAAINAPVQVHDEVILEGPTESAEEAKAIVVECMSKPFYGTNILKVDLAVDAKYAKSWYAAK
;
A
#
# COMPACT_ATOMS: atom_id res chain seq x y z
N MET A 1 0.74 -10.47 6.84
CA MET A 1 0.07 -9.28 6.23
C MET A 1 -1.46 -9.35 6.24
N LEU A 2 -2.08 -10.49 5.93
CA LEU A 2 -3.55 -10.63 5.86
C LEU A 2 -4.28 -10.20 7.16
N GLU A 3 -3.79 -10.64 8.32
CA GLU A 3 -4.38 -10.28 9.61
C GLU A 3 -4.36 -8.76 9.87
N ALA A 4 -3.32 -8.06 9.41
CA ALA A 4 -3.25 -6.60 9.52
C ALA A 4 -4.26 -5.89 8.59
N PHE A 5 -4.60 -6.48 7.44
CA PHE A 5 -5.67 -5.94 6.58
C PHE A 5 -7.05 -6.26 7.14
N LYS A 6 -7.28 -7.46 7.67
CA LYS A 6 -8.56 -7.86 8.30
C LYS A 6 -8.85 -7.07 9.56
N ALA A 7 -7.84 -6.75 10.36
CA ALA A 7 -7.99 -5.88 11.52
C ALA A 7 -8.40 -4.45 11.12
N GLY A 8 -8.23 -4.08 9.84
CA GLY A 8 -8.53 -2.76 9.33
C GLY A 8 -7.56 -1.67 9.81
N GLY A 9 -7.96 -0.43 9.51
CA GLY A 9 -7.28 0.78 9.95
C GLY A 9 -5.93 1.05 9.28
N ASP A 10 -5.05 1.79 9.96
CA ASP A 10 -3.95 2.48 9.31
C ASP A 10 -2.69 1.60 9.18
N PHE A 11 -2.63 0.85 8.08
CA PHE A 11 -1.53 -0.06 7.77
C PHE A 11 -0.15 0.63 7.75
N HIS A 12 -0.08 1.91 7.37
CA HIS A 12 1.17 2.66 7.36
C HIS A 12 1.66 2.98 8.77
N SER A 13 0.74 3.32 9.68
CA SER A 13 1.05 3.55 11.08
C SER A 13 1.52 2.25 11.77
N ARG A 14 0.91 1.10 11.45
CA ARG A 14 1.40 -0.21 11.89
C ARG A 14 2.82 -0.50 11.39
N THR A 15 3.11 -0.21 10.12
CA THR A 15 4.48 -0.33 9.61
C THR A 15 5.45 0.61 10.34
N ALA A 16 5.04 1.84 10.68
CA ALA A 16 5.89 2.77 11.42
C ALA A 16 6.27 2.25 12.82
N MET A 17 5.34 1.62 13.56
CA MET A 17 5.64 0.98 14.85
C MET A 17 6.68 -0.17 14.75
N ASN A 18 6.73 -0.85 13.60
CA ASN A 18 7.74 -1.88 13.36
C ASN A 18 9.10 -1.28 13.00
N MET A 19 9.11 -0.12 12.35
CA MET A 19 10.33 0.57 11.90
C MET A 19 11.03 1.32 13.02
N TYR A 20 10.28 1.92 13.94
CA TYR A 20 10.80 2.86 14.93
C TYR A 20 10.40 2.45 16.34
N GLN A 21 11.39 2.18 17.19
CA GLN A 21 11.15 1.75 18.57
C GLN A 21 10.40 2.83 19.37
N HIS A 22 10.79 4.10 19.26
CA HIS A 22 10.14 5.20 19.98
C HIS A 22 8.66 5.38 19.61
N VAL A 23 8.29 5.08 18.36
CA VAL A 23 6.88 5.12 17.93
C VAL A 23 6.09 3.97 18.57
N ARG A 24 6.70 2.78 18.67
CA ARG A 24 6.08 1.64 19.35
C ARG A 24 5.89 1.92 20.83
N ASP A 25 6.93 2.39 21.50
CA ASP A 25 6.90 2.69 22.93
C ASP A 25 5.79 3.72 23.25
N ALA A 26 5.65 4.77 22.41
CA ALA A 26 4.59 5.76 22.60
C ALA A 26 3.16 5.18 22.48
N VAL A 27 2.94 4.16 21.64
CA VAL A 27 1.65 3.47 21.53
C VAL A 27 1.43 2.55 22.73
N GLU A 28 2.46 1.79 23.14
CA GLU A 28 2.38 0.87 24.28
C GLU A 28 2.15 1.60 25.61
N GLU A 29 2.77 2.77 25.77
CA GLU A 29 2.58 3.68 26.91
C GLU A 29 1.27 4.50 26.82
N LYS A 30 0.45 4.28 25.78
CA LYS A 30 -0.83 4.98 25.54
C LYS A 30 -0.69 6.51 25.41
N LYS A 31 0.49 7.00 25.05
CA LYS A 31 0.72 8.44 24.75
C LYS A 31 0.13 8.83 23.41
N VAL A 32 0.01 7.88 22.48
CA VAL A 32 -0.67 8.04 21.20
C VAL A 32 -1.55 6.82 20.91
N LEU A 33 -2.60 7.02 20.10
CA LEU A 33 -3.48 5.95 19.64
C LEU A 33 -3.14 5.55 18.20
N LEU A 34 -3.01 4.25 17.94
CA LEU A 34 -2.87 3.76 16.56
C LEU A 34 -4.14 4.05 15.75
N GLU A 35 -5.29 3.77 16.34
CA GLU A 35 -6.63 3.92 15.76
C GLU A 35 -7.59 4.43 16.85
N TRP A 36 -8.60 5.20 16.42
CA TRP A 36 -9.66 5.66 17.30
C TRP A 36 -10.96 5.75 16.51
N TYR A 37 -12.04 5.29 17.16
CA TYR A 37 -13.38 5.32 16.62
C TYR A 37 -14.23 6.22 17.54
N PRO A 38 -14.84 7.29 17.00
CA PRO A 38 -15.69 8.18 17.79
C PRO A 38 -16.79 7.38 18.50
N GLN A 39 -16.95 7.63 19.78
CA GLN A 39 -18.05 7.09 20.59
C GLN A 39 -19.10 8.20 20.80
N PRO A 40 -20.38 7.85 21.04
CA PRO A 40 -21.40 8.84 21.36
C PRO A 40 -20.94 9.79 22.48
N GLY A 41 -20.92 11.09 22.20
CA GLY A 41 -20.47 12.12 23.14
C GLY A 41 -18.96 12.40 23.17
N GLN A 42 -18.17 11.81 22.26
CA GLN A 42 -16.75 12.14 22.08
C GLN A 42 -16.47 12.75 20.71
N ASP A 43 -16.14 14.04 20.70
CA ASP A 43 -15.81 14.77 19.46
C ASP A 43 -14.34 14.61 19.03
N LYS A 44 -13.46 14.21 19.97
CA LYS A 44 -12.01 14.12 19.76
C LYS A 44 -11.41 12.92 20.48
N PRO A 45 -10.32 12.35 19.95
CA PRO A 45 -9.61 11.27 20.62
C PRO A 45 -9.00 11.75 21.94
N PRO A 46 -8.92 10.89 22.97
CA PRO A 46 -8.40 11.26 24.29
C PRO A 46 -6.89 11.57 24.29
N VAL A 47 -6.16 11.02 23.32
CA VAL A 47 -4.75 11.33 23.02
C VAL A 47 -4.57 11.42 21.51
N PRO A 48 -3.50 12.07 21.02
CA PRO A 48 -3.26 12.20 19.57
C PRO A 48 -3.19 10.84 18.87
N LEU A 49 -3.61 10.79 17.61
CA LEU A 49 -3.39 9.60 16.79
C LEU A 49 -1.91 9.53 16.36
N LEU A 50 -1.39 8.32 16.17
CA LEU A 50 -0.04 8.09 15.68
C LEU A 50 0.21 8.84 14.37
N LYS A 51 -0.77 8.84 13.46
CA LYS A 51 -0.68 9.55 12.18
C LYS A 51 -0.47 11.07 12.33
N ASP A 52 -0.94 11.64 13.43
CA ASP A 52 -0.86 13.07 13.72
C ASP A 52 0.42 13.40 14.51
N ALA A 53 0.77 12.58 15.51
CA ALA A 53 1.97 12.77 16.34
C ALA A 53 3.29 12.37 15.65
N PHE A 54 3.26 11.32 14.83
CA PHE A 54 4.43 10.74 14.15
C PHE A 54 4.24 10.76 12.62
N GLY A 55 3.77 11.89 12.11
CA GLY A 55 3.45 12.04 10.68
C GLY A 55 4.66 11.83 9.77
N ALA A 56 5.87 12.19 10.19
CA ALA A 56 7.09 11.99 9.40
C ALA A 56 7.46 10.50 9.25
N GLU A 57 7.46 9.76 10.36
CA GLU A 57 7.70 8.33 10.41
C GLU A 57 6.65 7.57 9.61
N ARG A 58 5.37 7.96 9.75
CA ARG A 58 4.27 7.41 8.96
C ARG A 58 4.45 7.69 7.47
N ARG A 59 4.90 8.88 7.06
CA ARG A 59 5.21 9.17 5.64
C ARG A 59 6.32 8.27 5.11
N LYS A 60 7.40 8.04 5.87
CA LYS A 60 8.47 7.10 5.50
C LYS A 60 7.92 5.66 5.39
N ALA A 61 7.09 5.22 6.34
CA ALA A 61 6.44 3.91 6.31
C ALA A 61 5.47 3.75 5.13
N LYS A 62 4.72 4.81 4.79
CA LYS A 62 3.87 4.87 3.60
C LYS A 62 4.68 4.66 2.34
N MET A 63 5.74 5.46 2.18
CA MET A 63 6.66 5.35 1.06
C MET A 63 7.29 3.96 0.97
N LEU A 64 7.66 3.34 2.11
CA LEU A 64 8.17 1.97 2.15
C LEU A 64 7.16 0.97 1.59
N ASN A 65 5.92 1.01 2.08
CA ASN A 65 4.86 0.08 1.70
C ASN A 65 4.57 0.16 0.19
N PHE A 66 4.50 1.37 -0.38
CA PHE A 66 4.34 1.54 -1.84
C PHE A 66 5.60 1.14 -2.60
N SER A 67 6.78 1.59 -2.16
CA SER A 67 8.03 1.40 -2.90
C SER A 67 8.49 -0.05 -2.96
N ILE A 68 8.24 -0.85 -1.91
CA ILE A 68 8.62 -2.27 -1.91
C ILE A 68 7.68 -3.10 -2.78
N ALA A 69 6.38 -2.81 -2.78
CA ALA A 69 5.47 -3.40 -3.75
C ALA A 69 5.98 -3.19 -5.19
N TYR A 70 6.70 -2.08 -5.43
CA TYR A 70 7.25 -1.71 -6.73
C TYR A 70 8.74 -2.02 -6.97
N GLY A 71 9.34 -2.88 -6.13
CA GLY A 71 10.72 -3.37 -6.34
C GLY A 71 11.81 -2.30 -6.21
N LYS A 72 11.57 -1.23 -5.43
CA LYS A 72 12.57 -0.19 -5.16
C LYS A 72 13.77 -0.75 -4.39
N THR A 73 14.96 -0.25 -4.70
CA THR A 73 16.21 -0.68 -4.06
C THR A 73 16.52 0.15 -2.82
N ALA A 74 17.42 -0.34 -1.95
CA ALA A 74 17.89 0.41 -0.78
C ALA A 74 18.51 1.77 -1.16
N VAL A 75 19.18 1.86 -2.32
CA VAL A 75 19.76 3.12 -2.82
C VAL A 75 18.67 4.12 -3.19
N GLY A 76 17.63 3.68 -3.90
CA GLY A 76 16.52 4.59 -4.23
C GLY A 76 15.76 5.03 -2.97
N LEU A 77 15.61 4.14 -2.00
CA LEU A 77 14.92 4.44 -0.74
C LEU A 77 15.73 5.41 0.14
N SER A 78 17.05 5.27 0.17
CA SER A 78 17.92 6.14 0.96
C SER A 78 17.89 7.58 0.45
N GLN A 79 17.78 7.76 -0.87
CA GLN A 79 17.61 9.07 -1.51
C GLN A 79 16.28 9.72 -1.10
N ASP A 80 15.17 8.99 -1.18
CA ASP A 80 13.86 9.56 -0.81
C ASP A 80 13.78 9.95 0.67
N TRP A 81 14.42 9.16 1.54
CA TRP A 81 14.40 9.37 2.99
C TRP A 81 15.47 10.33 3.48
N ASN A 82 16.41 10.69 2.61
CA ASN A 82 17.62 11.43 2.94
C ASN A 82 18.38 10.78 4.12
N VAL A 83 18.70 9.49 3.98
CA VAL A 83 19.43 8.70 4.98
C VAL A 83 20.57 7.92 4.35
N GLU A 84 21.40 7.30 5.18
CA GLU A 84 22.44 6.40 4.72
C GLU A 84 21.87 5.15 4.03
N VAL A 85 22.54 4.67 2.97
CA VAL A 85 22.14 3.44 2.26
C VAL A 85 22.08 2.24 3.21
N ARG A 86 22.95 2.21 4.22
CA ARG A 86 22.95 1.16 5.26
C ARG A 86 21.65 1.17 6.07
N GLU A 87 21.19 2.33 6.52
CA GLU A 87 19.96 2.48 7.30
C GLU A 87 18.73 2.06 6.49
N ALA A 88 18.64 2.52 5.24
CA ALA A 88 17.57 2.11 4.33
C ALA A 88 17.57 0.58 4.11
N ARG A 89 18.76 -0.01 3.94
CA ARG A 89 18.93 -1.47 3.77
C ARG A 89 18.49 -2.24 5.02
N ASP A 90 18.88 -1.80 6.20
CA ASP A 90 18.52 -2.49 7.45
C ASP A 90 17.02 -2.39 7.73
N THR A 91 16.42 -1.24 7.43
CA THR A 91 14.96 -1.06 7.47
C THR A 91 14.22 -2.00 6.50
N LEU A 92 14.71 -2.14 5.26
CA LEU A 92 14.18 -3.08 4.27
C LEU A 92 14.26 -4.53 4.77
N LYS A 93 15.37 -4.92 5.41
CA LYS A 93 15.51 -6.26 5.99
C LYS A 93 14.47 -6.52 7.07
N ILE A 94 14.25 -5.57 7.97
CA ILE A 94 13.22 -5.67 9.02
C ILE A 94 11.84 -5.84 8.39
N TRP A 95 11.51 -5.01 7.39
CA TRP A 95 10.21 -5.08 6.70
C TRP A 95 9.98 -6.44 6.04
N HIS A 96 10.98 -6.99 5.35
CA HIS A 96 10.91 -8.30 4.69
C HIS A 96 10.90 -9.47 5.67
N ARG A 97 11.60 -9.35 6.80
CA ARG A 97 11.58 -10.37 7.87
C ARG A 97 10.14 -10.61 8.36
N ASP A 98 9.38 -9.53 8.50
CA ASP A 98 8.00 -9.58 8.96
C ASP A 98 7.00 -9.94 7.84
N ARG A 99 7.44 -9.96 6.56
CA ARG A 99 6.61 -10.12 5.36
C ARG A 99 7.25 -11.08 4.34
N LYS A 100 7.62 -12.28 4.81
CA LYS A 100 8.28 -13.31 4.00
C LYS A 100 7.48 -13.71 2.76
N GLU A 101 6.16 -13.62 2.83
CA GLU A 101 5.23 -13.88 1.73
C GLU A 101 5.48 -12.94 0.53
N VAL A 102 5.81 -11.67 0.78
CA VAL A 102 6.10 -10.69 -0.27
C VAL A 102 7.40 -11.04 -0.96
N SER A 103 8.45 -11.35 -0.20
CA SER A 103 9.75 -11.76 -0.76
C SER A 103 9.63 -13.02 -1.61
N ALA A 104 8.86 -14.01 -1.14
CA ALA A 104 8.60 -15.24 -1.89
C ALA A 104 7.87 -14.96 -3.21
N TRP A 105 6.84 -14.11 -3.18
CA TRP A 105 6.10 -13.71 -4.38
C TRP A 105 6.98 -12.93 -5.37
N GLN A 106 7.77 -11.96 -4.90
CA GLN A 106 8.70 -11.20 -5.75
C GLN A 106 9.72 -12.12 -6.43
N LYS A 107 10.30 -13.09 -5.70
CA LYS A 107 11.21 -14.08 -6.26
C LYS A 107 10.54 -14.92 -7.36
N LYS A 108 9.26 -15.29 -7.17
CA LYS A 108 8.47 -16.01 -8.17
C LYS A 108 8.26 -15.16 -9.44
N GLN A 109 7.89 -13.87 -9.31
CA GLN A 109 7.68 -13.01 -10.47
C GLN A 109 8.97 -12.80 -11.28
N LYS A 110 10.10 -12.57 -10.60
CA LYS A 110 11.41 -12.47 -11.25
C LYS A 110 11.76 -13.74 -12.01
N ALA A 111 11.60 -14.90 -11.38
CA ALA A 111 11.86 -16.19 -12.02
C ALA A 111 10.95 -16.43 -13.23
N LEU A 112 9.68 -16.02 -13.16
CA LEU A 112 8.74 -16.14 -14.26
C LEU A 112 9.16 -15.26 -15.45
N ALA A 113 9.51 -14.00 -15.20
CA ALA A 113 10.00 -13.09 -16.23
C ALA A 113 11.30 -13.57 -16.89
N LEU A 114 12.24 -14.13 -16.13
CA LEU A 114 13.51 -14.62 -16.69
C LEU A 114 13.37 -15.94 -17.45
N LYS A 115 12.46 -16.83 -17.03
CA LYS A 115 12.29 -18.16 -17.64
C LYS A 115 11.28 -18.18 -18.78
N LYS A 116 10.17 -17.46 -18.62
CA LYS A 116 9.04 -17.46 -19.56
C LYS A 116 8.91 -16.16 -20.36
N CYS A 117 9.72 -15.14 -20.04
CA CYS A 117 9.65 -13.84 -20.70
C CYS A 117 8.29 -13.15 -20.54
N GLU A 118 7.50 -13.49 -19.52
CA GLU A 118 6.20 -12.86 -19.27
C GLU A 118 5.75 -12.97 -17.81
N VAL A 119 4.83 -12.09 -17.40
CA VAL A 119 4.07 -12.14 -16.13
C VAL A 119 2.60 -11.81 -16.38
N TYR A 120 1.72 -12.08 -15.42
CA TYR A 120 0.27 -11.88 -15.58
C TYR A 120 -0.33 -11.10 -14.42
N THR A 121 -1.34 -10.28 -14.71
CA THR A 121 -2.22 -9.68 -13.70
C THR A 121 -3.19 -10.73 -13.13
N LEU A 122 -3.96 -10.35 -12.10
CA LEU A 122 -4.99 -11.21 -11.51
C LEU A 122 -5.98 -11.77 -12.53
N LEU A 123 -6.35 -10.98 -13.54
CA LEU A 123 -7.32 -11.35 -14.58
C LEU A 123 -6.67 -11.93 -15.84
N GLY A 124 -5.39 -12.33 -15.76
CA GLY A 124 -4.70 -13.02 -16.84
C GLY A 124 -4.11 -12.12 -17.93
N ARG A 125 -4.21 -10.78 -17.83
CA ARG A 125 -3.53 -9.88 -18.77
C ARG A 125 -2.02 -10.07 -18.65
N SER A 126 -1.37 -10.43 -19.75
CA SER A 126 0.08 -10.66 -19.76
C SER A 126 0.86 -9.37 -19.99
N ARG A 127 2.07 -9.32 -19.45
CA ARG A 127 3.13 -8.40 -19.86
C ARG A 127 4.34 -9.23 -20.26
N GLN A 128 4.76 -9.06 -21.51
CA GLN A 128 5.92 -9.74 -22.06
C GLN A 128 7.20 -8.91 -21.87
N PHE A 129 8.32 -9.62 -21.83
CA PHE A 129 9.67 -9.09 -21.68
C PHE A 129 10.60 -9.67 -22.75
N PRO A 130 11.67 -8.96 -23.13
CA PRO A 130 12.67 -9.55 -24.01
C PRO A 130 13.38 -10.72 -23.32
N ASN A 131 13.98 -11.62 -24.11
CA ASN A 131 14.80 -12.70 -23.58
C ASN A 131 16.04 -12.14 -22.87
N MET A 132 16.25 -12.56 -21.62
CA MET A 132 17.30 -12.03 -20.75
C MET A 132 18.58 -12.87 -20.70
N THR A 133 18.74 -13.92 -21.53
CA THR A 133 19.91 -14.81 -21.50
C THR A 133 21.24 -14.04 -21.59
N HIS A 134 21.36 -13.12 -22.57
CA HIS A 134 22.57 -12.33 -22.81
C HIS A 134 22.50 -10.90 -22.24
N ALA A 135 21.47 -10.59 -21.45
CA ALA A 135 21.28 -9.25 -20.92
C ALA A 135 22.28 -8.93 -19.80
N GLY A 136 22.75 -7.68 -19.78
CA GLY A 136 23.60 -7.17 -18.71
C GLY A 136 22.85 -7.02 -17.38
N PRO A 137 23.56 -6.88 -16.24
CA PRO A 137 22.94 -6.79 -14.91
C PRO A 137 21.90 -5.65 -14.77
N GLY A 138 22.14 -4.50 -15.42
CA GLY A 138 21.21 -3.37 -15.41
C GLY A 138 19.87 -3.67 -16.10
N GLN A 139 19.93 -4.29 -17.27
CA GLN A 139 18.73 -4.72 -18.02
C GLN A 139 17.95 -5.79 -17.25
N LYS A 140 18.64 -6.81 -16.71
CA LYS A 140 18.02 -7.83 -15.85
C LYS A 140 17.33 -7.20 -14.65
N GLY A 141 18.01 -6.28 -13.96
CA GLY A 141 17.43 -5.56 -12.82
C GLY A 141 16.20 -4.74 -13.21
N HIS A 142 16.18 -4.12 -14.39
CA HIS A 142 15.01 -3.39 -14.90
C HIS A 142 13.82 -4.34 -15.14
N VAL A 143 14.05 -5.45 -15.85
CA VAL A 143 13.00 -6.46 -16.12
C VAL A 143 12.47 -7.06 -14.81
N GLU A 144 13.34 -7.39 -13.86
CA GLU A 144 12.92 -7.91 -12.55
C GLU A 144 11.99 -6.95 -11.81
N ARG A 145 12.27 -5.63 -11.83
CA ARG A 145 11.39 -4.63 -11.22
C ARG A 145 10.07 -4.52 -11.98
N ALA A 146 10.12 -4.44 -13.31
CA ALA A 146 8.91 -4.38 -14.13
C ALA A 146 8.01 -5.62 -13.95
N ALA A 147 8.62 -6.80 -13.78
CA ALA A 147 7.93 -8.07 -13.52
C ALA A 147 7.21 -8.11 -12.18
N ILE A 148 7.78 -7.45 -11.15
CA ILE A 148 7.12 -7.27 -9.87
C ILE A 148 5.95 -6.28 -10.00
N ASN A 149 6.13 -5.19 -10.74
CA ASN A 149 5.16 -4.08 -10.74
C ASN A 149 3.95 -4.37 -11.63
N ALA A 150 4.17 -4.94 -12.80
CA ALA A 150 3.13 -5.08 -13.82
C ALA A 150 1.87 -5.85 -13.36
N PRO A 151 1.97 -6.89 -12.52
CA PRO A 151 0.78 -7.57 -11.98
C PRO A 151 -0.08 -6.74 -11.02
N VAL A 152 0.50 -5.74 -10.35
CA VAL A 152 -0.13 -5.06 -9.19
C VAL A 152 -0.26 -3.54 -9.32
N GLN A 153 0.40 -2.92 -10.30
CA GLN A 153 0.31 -1.48 -10.49
C GLN A 153 -1.08 -1.08 -10.98
N VAL A 154 -1.75 -0.25 -10.19
CA VAL A 154 -3.10 0.26 -10.43
C VAL A 154 -3.20 1.72 -10.01
N HIS A 155 -4.15 2.44 -10.59
CA HIS A 155 -4.69 3.67 -10.02
C HIS A 155 -5.85 3.31 -9.08
N ASP A 156 -6.09 4.13 -8.07
CA ASP A 156 -6.96 3.80 -6.94
C ASP A 156 -8.13 4.76 -6.74
N GLU A 157 -8.33 5.72 -7.65
CA GLU A 157 -9.42 6.70 -7.57
C GLU A 157 -10.31 6.73 -8.83
N VAL A 158 -11.60 6.98 -8.62
CA VAL A 158 -12.58 7.27 -9.67
C VAL A 158 -13.29 8.58 -9.29
N ILE A 159 -13.47 9.47 -10.26
CA ILE A 159 -14.17 10.75 -10.09
C ILE A 159 -15.40 10.74 -10.97
N LEU A 160 -16.54 11.11 -10.40
CA LEU A 160 -17.85 11.13 -11.05
C LEU A 160 -18.49 12.50 -10.80
N GLU A 161 -19.36 12.92 -11.72
CA GLU A 161 -20.19 14.11 -11.61
C GLU A 161 -21.67 13.77 -11.87
N GLY A 162 -22.57 14.51 -11.24
CA GLY A 162 -24.01 14.26 -11.37
C GLY A 162 -24.87 15.21 -10.54
N PRO A 163 -26.21 15.06 -10.62
CA PRO A 163 -27.15 15.86 -9.83
C PRO A 163 -26.93 15.70 -8.32
N THR A 164 -27.16 16.76 -7.54
CA THR A 164 -26.96 16.71 -6.08
C THR A 164 -28.00 15.82 -5.40
N GLU A 165 -29.19 15.74 -6.01
CA GLU A 165 -30.36 15.01 -5.54
C GLU A 165 -30.11 13.50 -5.45
N SER A 166 -29.27 12.96 -6.33
CA SER A 166 -28.93 11.54 -6.38
C SER A 166 -27.54 11.22 -5.81
N ALA A 167 -26.83 12.21 -5.25
CA ALA A 167 -25.43 12.05 -4.84
C ALA A 167 -25.24 10.99 -3.73
N GLU A 168 -26.15 10.92 -2.75
CA GLU A 168 -26.06 9.94 -1.66
C GLU A 168 -26.29 8.50 -2.17
N GLU A 169 -27.29 8.32 -3.05
CA GLU A 169 -27.58 7.03 -3.70
C GLU A 169 -26.42 6.60 -4.60
N ALA A 170 -25.93 7.50 -5.45
CA ALA A 170 -24.79 7.24 -6.33
C ALA A 170 -23.55 6.87 -5.52
N LYS A 171 -23.26 7.57 -4.41
CA LYS A 171 -22.17 7.24 -3.49
C LYS A 171 -22.30 5.81 -2.97
N ALA A 172 -23.48 5.39 -2.51
CA ALA A 172 -23.71 4.04 -2.01
C ALA A 172 -23.46 2.98 -3.08
N ILE A 173 -23.96 3.19 -4.30
CA ILE A 173 -23.74 2.29 -5.44
C ILE A 173 -22.25 2.18 -5.79
N VAL A 174 -21.53 3.30 -5.84
CA VAL A 174 -20.10 3.33 -6.16
C VAL A 174 -19.30 2.55 -5.11
N VAL A 175 -19.58 2.76 -3.83
CA VAL A 175 -18.94 2.03 -2.73
C VAL A 175 -19.21 0.53 -2.84
N GLU A 176 -20.44 0.12 -3.14
CA GLU A 176 -20.78 -1.28 -3.33
C GLU A 176 -20.05 -1.91 -4.51
N CYS A 177 -20.10 -1.26 -5.68
CA CYS A 177 -19.44 -1.74 -6.90
C CYS A 177 -17.92 -1.87 -6.72
N MET A 178 -17.28 -0.88 -6.09
CA MET A 178 -15.82 -0.88 -5.89
C MET A 178 -15.38 -1.85 -4.79
N SER A 179 -16.21 -2.09 -3.77
CA SER A 179 -15.89 -3.08 -2.72
C SER A 179 -16.10 -4.53 -3.18
N LYS A 180 -16.96 -4.74 -4.19
CA LYS A 180 -17.32 -6.05 -4.73
C LYS A 180 -17.29 -6.08 -6.27
N PRO A 181 -16.12 -5.86 -6.90
CA PRO A 181 -16.02 -5.59 -8.33
C PRO A 181 -16.29 -6.81 -9.23
N PHE A 182 -16.42 -8.01 -8.67
CA PHE A 182 -16.64 -9.25 -9.43
C PHE A 182 -18.08 -9.70 -9.29
N TYR A 183 -19.00 -9.04 -10.01
CA TYR A 183 -20.43 -9.36 -10.02
C TYR A 183 -21.06 -9.36 -8.62
N GLY A 184 -20.74 -8.35 -7.81
CA GLY A 184 -21.23 -8.26 -6.43
C GLY A 184 -20.49 -9.19 -5.45
N THR A 185 -19.34 -9.73 -5.85
CA THR A 185 -18.45 -10.50 -4.96
C THR A 185 -17.04 -9.91 -4.91
N ASN A 186 -16.33 -10.25 -3.83
CA ASN A 186 -14.90 -10.00 -3.70
C ASN A 186 -14.17 -11.35 -3.70
N ILE A 187 -13.30 -11.56 -4.70
CA ILE A 187 -12.51 -12.81 -4.85
C ILE A 187 -11.18 -12.76 -4.09
N LEU A 188 -10.87 -11.63 -3.44
CA LEU A 188 -9.63 -11.44 -2.70
C LEU A 188 -9.73 -12.05 -1.29
N LYS A 189 -8.56 -12.25 -0.67
CA LYS A 189 -8.46 -12.78 0.70
C LYS A 189 -8.74 -11.73 1.78
N VAL A 190 -8.94 -10.48 1.38
CA VAL A 190 -9.17 -9.31 2.24
C VAL A 190 -10.23 -8.44 1.58
N ASP A 191 -11.00 -7.73 2.38
CA ASP A 191 -12.02 -6.81 1.89
C ASP A 191 -11.39 -5.59 1.20
N LEU A 192 -12.06 -5.10 0.17
CA LEU A 192 -11.73 -3.84 -0.49
C LEU A 192 -12.45 -2.71 0.22
N ALA A 193 -11.73 -1.97 1.05
CA ALA A 193 -12.24 -0.75 1.67
C ALA A 193 -12.31 0.37 0.63
N VAL A 194 -13.45 1.06 0.58
CA VAL A 194 -13.70 2.17 -0.37
C VAL A 194 -14.12 3.38 0.43
N ASP A 195 -13.29 4.42 0.39
CA ASP A 195 -13.63 5.73 0.92
C ASP A 195 -14.29 6.56 -0.18
N ALA A 196 -15.45 7.14 0.11
CA ALA A 196 -16.18 7.97 -0.85
C ALA A 196 -16.70 9.25 -0.20
N LYS A 197 -16.57 10.35 -0.94
CA LYS A 197 -17.08 11.68 -0.60
C LYS A 197 -17.72 12.30 -1.85
N TYR A 198 -18.70 13.17 -1.67
CA TYR A 198 -19.21 14.04 -2.73
C TYR A 198 -19.29 15.47 -2.22
N ALA A 199 -19.03 16.43 -3.11
CA ALA A 199 -19.13 17.85 -2.82
C ALA A 199 -19.39 18.63 -4.13
N LYS A 200 -19.74 19.91 -3.99
CA LYS A 200 -19.98 20.80 -5.14
C LYS A 200 -18.71 21.18 -5.92
N SER A 201 -17.54 20.84 -5.40
CA SER A 201 -16.26 21.07 -6.07
C SER A 201 -15.28 19.96 -5.72
N TRP A 202 -14.31 19.73 -6.61
CA TRP A 202 -13.25 18.75 -6.35
C TRP A 202 -12.49 19.09 -5.07
N TYR A 203 -12.14 20.36 -4.86
CA TYR A 203 -11.40 20.77 -3.65
C TYR A 203 -12.12 20.36 -2.35
N ALA A 204 -13.45 20.48 -2.31
CA ALA A 204 -14.25 20.07 -1.17
C ALA A 204 -14.49 18.54 -1.09
N ALA A 205 -14.30 17.81 -2.20
CA ALA A 205 -14.46 16.35 -2.26
C ALA A 205 -13.18 15.57 -1.92
N LYS A 206 -12.01 16.23 -1.85
CA LYS A 206 -10.75 15.65 -1.35
C LYS A 206 -10.81 15.40 0.17
#